data_AF-A0A258JXH0-F1
#
_entry.id   AF-A0A258JXH0-F1
#
_cell.length_a   1.000
_cell.length_b   1.000
_cell.length_c   1.000
_cell.angle_alpha   90.00
_cell.angle_beta   90.00
_cell.angle_gamma   90.00
#
_symmetry.space_group_name_H-M   'P 1'
#
loop_
_entity.id
_entity.type
_entity.pdbx_description
1 polymer ?
#
loop_
_entity_poly.entity_id
_entity_poly.type
_entity_poly.pdbx_seq_one_letter_code
_entity_poly.pdbx_strand_id
1 'polypeptide(L)'
;MKSNLQLLKGIHPGFVLERELEKRHLRKGVFALSLQEYPQTLTAITKGKRGMNTSLALKIEEALGLEEGYFMILQVYYDIEQEKKKQNKLRTDLPQLRPVLFWDTKINTIDWEKQKKAIIKRVFERGNEIEKNEIIRFYGAQTVDEILN
;
A
#
# COMPACT_ATOMS: atom_id res chain seq x y z
N MET A 1 -5.57 14.75 -14.71
CA MET A 1 -5.61 13.33 -14.28
C MET A 1 -4.24 12.74 -13.90
N LYS A 2 -3.12 13.06 -14.58
CA LYS A 2 -1.78 12.48 -14.31
C LYS A 2 -1.28 12.58 -12.86
N SER A 3 -1.64 13.62 -12.10
CA SER A 3 -1.15 13.81 -10.72
C SER A 3 -1.81 12.88 -9.68
N ASN A 4 -3.00 12.34 -9.95
CA ASN A 4 -3.72 11.49 -8.98
C ASN A 4 -3.19 10.06 -8.98
N LEU A 5 -2.76 9.55 -10.14
CA LEU A 5 -2.26 8.17 -10.26
C LEU A 5 -1.06 7.91 -9.35
N GLN A 6 -0.14 8.87 -9.20
CA GLN A 6 1.03 8.70 -8.33
C GLN A 6 0.66 8.55 -6.85
N LEU A 7 -0.32 9.33 -6.37
CA LEU A 7 -0.81 9.26 -4.97
C LEU A 7 -1.56 7.97 -4.68
N LEU A 8 -2.12 7.33 -5.70
CA LEU A 8 -2.96 6.13 -5.58
C LEU A 8 -2.18 4.82 -5.78
N LYS A 9 -0.90 4.87 -6.17
CA LYS A 9 -0.08 3.67 -6.33
C LYS A 9 -0.02 2.89 -5.01
N GLY A 10 -0.29 1.59 -5.08
CA GLY A 10 -0.28 0.70 -3.91
C GLY A 10 -1.62 0.63 -3.16
N ILE A 11 -2.64 1.40 -3.56
CA ILE A 11 -4.00 1.30 -3.05
C ILE A 11 -4.80 0.34 -3.94
N HIS A 12 -5.62 -0.51 -3.34
CA HIS A 12 -6.46 -1.45 -4.09
C HIS A 12 -7.41 -0.66 -5.03
N PRO A 13 -7.48 -0.99 -6.34
CA PRO A 13 -8.27 -0.24 -7.32
C PRO A 13 -9.76 -0.20 -6.97
N GLY A 14 -10.27 -1.23 -6.29
CA GLY A 14 -11.63 -1.26 -5.78
C GLY A 14 -12.01 -0.13 -4.82
N PHE A 15 -11.10 0.33 -3.96
CA PHE A 15 -11.38 1.48 -3.07
C PHE A 15 -11.46 2.79 -3.86
N VAL A 16 -10.65 2.90 -4.90
CA VAL A 16 -10.70 4.04 -5.83
C VAL A 16 -12.03 4.03 -6.59
N LEU A 17 -12.45 2.87 -7.09
CA LEU A 17 -13.74 2.70 -7.74
C LEU A 17 -14.90 3.05 -6.80
N GLU A 18 -14.88 2.57 -5.55
CA GLU A 18 -15.91 2.87 -4.55
C GLU A 18 -16.09 4.38 -4.39
N ARG A 19 -14.97 5.11 -4.24
CA ARG A 19 -14.98 6.56 -4.13
C ARG A 19 -15.47 7.26 -5.39
N GLU A 20 -15.14 6.77 -6.58
CA GLU A 20 -15.63 7.33 -7.84
C GLU A 20 -17.15 7.13 -8.01
N LEU A 21 -17.69 5.98 -7.61
CA LEU A 21 -19.14 5.73 -7.62
C LEU A 21 -19.87 6.62 -6.61
N GLU A 22 -19.32 6.80 -5.41
CA GLU A 22 -19.88 7.67 -4.38
C GLU A 22 -19.94 9.14 -4.82
N LYS A 23 -18.85 9.67 -5.40
CA LYS A 23 -18.80 11.03 -5.94
C LYS A 23 -19.86 11.29 -7.02
N ARG A 24 -20.20 10.25 -7.77
CA ARG A 24 -21.18 10.30 -8.87
C ARG A 24 -22.58 9.89 -8.43
N HIS A 25 -22.78 9.62 -7.13
CA HIS A 25 -24.03 9.12 -6.56
C HIS A 25 -24.57 7.84 -7.26
N LEU A 26 -23.67 7.00 -7.76
CA LEU A 26 -24.01 5.76 -8.44
C LEU A 26 -24.14 4.60 -7.44
N ARG A 27 -25.29 3.92 -7.47
CA ARG A 27 -25.49 2.71 -6.67
C ARG A 27 -24.74 1.54 -7.31
N LYS A 28 -23.81 0.93 -6.55
CA LYS A 28 -22.94 -0.17 -7.00
C LYS A 28 -23.69 -1.30 -7.71
N GLY A 29 -24.82 -1.74 -7.16
CA GLY A 29 -25.59 -2.84 -7.75
C GLY A 29 -26.16 -2.47 -9.12
N VAL A 30 -26.73 -1.28 -9.25
CA VAL A 30 -27.28 -0.78 -10.52
C VAL A 30 -26.15 -0.58 -11.54
N PHE A 31 -25.03 -0.01 -11.11
CA PHE A 31 -23.86 0.18 -11.96
C PHE A 31 -23.28 -1.15 -12.45
N ALA A 32 -23.19 -2.18 -11.60
CA ALA A 32 -22.73 -3.50 -12.02
C ALA A 32 -23.64 -4.09 -13.12
N LEU A 33 -24.96 -3.99 -12.92
CA LEU A 33 -25.94 -4.48 -13.90
C LEU A 33 -25.84 -3.74 -15.23
N SER A 34 -25.57 -2.42 -15.23
CA SER A 34 -25.35 -1.67 -16.48
C SER A 34 -24.11 -2.12 -17.26
N LEU A 35 -23.14 -2.76 -16.60
CA LEU A 35 -21.94 -3.32 -17.23
C LEU A 35 -22.11 -4.81 -17.63
N GLN A 36 -23.31 -5.36 -17.45
CA GLN A 36 -23.61 -6.79 -17.59
C GLN A 36 -22.74 -7.65 -16.63
N GLU A 37 -22.50 -7.14 -15.43
CA GLU A 37 -21.68 -7.78 -14.40
C GLU A 37 -22.50 -8.05 -13.15
N TYR A 38 -22.15 -9.10 -12.40
CA TYR A 38 -22.86 -9.43 -11.18
C TYR A 38 -22.55 -8.42 -10.06
N PRO A 39 -23.55 -7.87 -9.35
CA PRO A 39 -23.35 -6.94 -8.22
C PRO A 39 -22.39 -7.45 -7.15
N GLN A 40 -22.36 -8.76 -6.93
CA GLN A 40 -21.48 -9.42 -5.97
C GLN A 40 -20.00 -9.28 -6.37
N THR A 41 -19.69 -9.36 -7.67
CA THR A 41 -18.33 -9.17 -8.20
C THR A 41 -17.84 -7.76 -7.88
N LEU A 42 -18.63 -6.75 -8.23
CA LEU A 42 -18.28 -5.35 -7.98
C LEU A 42 -18.18 -5.04 -6.48
N THR A 43 -19.05 -5.65 -5.66
CA THR A 43 -19.01 -5.52 -4.20
C THR A 43 -17.76 -6.15 -3.60
N ALA A 44 -17.34 -7.31 -4.08
CA ALA A 44 -16.10 -7.95 -3.63
C ALA A 44 -14.86 -7.13 -4.00
N ILE A 45 -14.86 -6.53 -5.18
CA ILE A 45 -13.77 -5.67 -5.65
C ILE A 45 -13.70 -4.40 -4.82
N THR A 46 -14.82 -3.68 -4.67
CA THR A 46 -14.86 -2.42 -3.89
C THR A 46 -14.42 -2.62 -2.44
N LYS A 47 -14.75 -3.77 -1.83
CA LYS A 47 -14.29 -4.15 -0.49
C LYS A 47 -12.82 -4.62 -0.42
N GLY A 48 -12.08 -4.61 -1.53
CA GLY A 48 -10.68 -5.06 -1.57
C GLY A 48 -10.49 -6.57 -1.40
N LYS A 49 -11.56 -7.37 -1.50
CA LYS A 49 -11.50 -8.83 -1.33
C LYS A 49 -11.09 -9.55 -2.61
N ARG A 50 -11.23 -8.88 -3.76
CA ARG A 50 -10.92 -9.43 -5.08
C ARG A 50 -10.26 -8.35 -5.94
N GLY A 51 -9.21 -8.71 -6.67
CA GLY A 51 -8.62 -7.84 -7.69
C GLY A 51 -9.55 -7.64 -8.89
N MET A 52 -9.29 -6.59 -9.66
CA MET A 52 -9.99 -6.30 -10.91
C MET A 52 -9.31 -7.01 -12.08
N ASN A 53 -10.08 -7.53 -13.03
CA ASN A 53 -9.55 -8.05 -14.29
C ASN A 53 -9.65 -6.99 -15.41
N THR A 54 -8.91 -7.18 -16.49
CA THR A 54 -8.83 -6.21 -17.60
C THR A 54 -10.18 -5.96 -18.25
N SER A 55 -10.98 -7.00 -18.52
CA SER A 55 -12.30 -6.86 -19.18
C SER A 55 -13.25 -5.97 -18.37
N LEU A 56 -13.34 -6.20 -17.05
CA LEU A 56 -14.14 -5.40 -16.16
C LEU A 56 -13.61 -3.97 -16.03
N ALA A 57 -12.28 -3.79 -15.96
CA ALA A 57 -11.66 -2.47 -15.89
C ALA A 57 -12.04 -1.62 -17.10
N LEU A 58 -11.91 -2.16 -18.31
CA LEU A 58 -12.26 -1.46 -19.55
C LEU A 58 -13.73 -1.04 -19.59
N LYS A 59 -14.66 -1.95 -19.22
CA LYS A 59 -16.09 -1.63 -19.13
C LYS A 59 -16.38 -0.50 -18.15
N ILE A 60 -15.74 -0.53 -16.98
CA ILE A 60 -15.90 0.49 -15.94
C ILE A 60 -15.34 1.83 -16.43
N GLU A 61 -14.16 1.83 -17.04
CA GLU A 61 -13.48 3.03 -17.52
C GLU A 61 -14.30 3.71 -18.60
N GLU A 62 -14.80 2.95 -19.57
CA GLU A 62 -15.71 3.43 -20.61
C GLU A 62 -16.97 4.04 -20.00
N ALA A 63 -17.66 3.32 -19.11
CA ALA A 63 -18.92 3.78 -18.50
C ALA A 63 -18.74 5.02 -17.59
N LEU A 64 -17.54 5.22 -17.03
CA LEU A 64 -17.24 6.37 -16.17
C LEU A 64 -16.53 7.51 -16.93
N GLY A 65 -16.21 7.33 -18.21
CA GLY A 65 -15.43 8.28 -19.00
C GLY A 65 -14.02 8.50 -18.45
N LEU A 66 -13.38 7.42 -18.00
CA LEU A 66 -12.00 7.42 -17.49
C LEU A 66 -11.02 7.02 -18.60
N GLU A 67 -9.75 7.33 -18.37
CA GLU A 67 -8.65 6.93 -19.25
C GLU A 67 -8.51 5.41 -19.26
N GLU A 68 -8.34 4.83 -20.45
CA GLU A 68 -8.12 3.39 -20.63
C GLU A 68 -6.88 2.92 -19.84
N GLY A 69 -7.02 1.81 -19.13
CA GLY A 69 -5.96 1.20 -18.35
C GLY A 69 -5.72 1.85 -16.98
N TYR A 70 -6.48 2.88 -16.61
CA TYR A 70 -6.38 3.57 -15.33
C TYR A 70 -6.42 2.59 -14.13
N PHE A 71 -7.43 1.71 -14.06
CA PHE A 71 -7.55 0.75 -12.96
C PHE A 71 -6.53 -0.38 -13.05
N MET A 72 -6.11 -0.77 -14.25
CA MET A 72 -5.11 -1.83 -14.41
C MET A 72 -3.72 -1.37 -13.95
N ILE A 73 -3.35 -0.11 -14.20
CA ILE A 73 -2.14 0.47 -13.64
C ILE A 73 -2.18 0.43 -12.11
N LEU A 74 -3.32 0.79 -11.51
CA LEU A 74 -3.50 0.72 -10.05
C LEU A 74 -3.42 -0.71 -9.52
N GLN A 75 -4.05 -1.67 -10.21
CA GLN A 75 -4.00 -3.10 -9.86
C GLN A 75 -2.55 -3.60 -9.84
N VAL A 76 -1.77 -3.30 -10.89
CA VAL A 76 -0.35 -3.70 -10.97
C VAL A 76 0.45 -3.12 -9.82
N TYR A 77 0.31 -1.82 -9.52
CA TYR A 77 1.04 -1.22 -8.40
C TYR A 77 0.59 -1.77 -7.04
N TYR A 78 -0.70 -2.07 -6.88
CA TYR A 78 -1.21 -2.72 -5.69
C TYR A 78 -0.59 -4.12 -5.51
N ASP A 79 -0.55 -4.92 -6.57
CA ASP A 79 0.01 -6.27 -6.55
C ASP A 79 1.50 -6.25 -6.21
N ILE A 80 2.27 -5.32 -6.79
CA ILE A 80 3.68 -5.08 -6.43
C ILE A 80 3.82 -4.79 -4.93
N GLU A 81 2.95 -3.96 -4.35
CA GLU A 81 2.99 -3.64 -2.92
C GLU A 81 2.61 -4.84 -2.04
N GLN A 82 1.70 -5.72 -2.50
CA GLN A 82 1.39 -6.95 -1.79
C GLN A 82 2.57 -7.94 -1.82
N GLU A 83 3.25 -8.07 -2.96
CA GLU A 83 4.44 -8.92 -3.07
C GLU A 83 5.59 -8.42 -2.19
N LYS A 84 5.85 -7.11 -2.17
CA LYS A 84 6.83 -6.52 -1.23
C LYS A 84 6.48 -6.81 0.23
N LYS A 85 5.20 -6.70 0.61
CA LYS A 85 4.77 -7.03 1.97
C LYS A 85 4.99 -8.50 2.32
N LYS A 86 4.80 -9.41 1.37
CA LYS A 86 5.09 -10.84 1.57
C LYS A 86 6.59 -11.06 1.79
N GLN A 87 7.43 -10.45 0.97
CA GLN A 87 8.89 -10.50 1.12
C GLN A 87 9.34 -9.95 2.48
N ASN A 88 8.80 -8.81 2.91
CA ASN A 88 9.11 -8.23 4.22
C ASN A 88 8.65 -9.09 5.40
N LYS A 89 7.54 -9.81 5.28
CA LYS A 89 7.09 -10.76 6.33
C LYS A 89 8.00 -11.99 6.44
N LEU A 90 8.66 -12.37 5.35
CA LEU A 90 9.59 -13.50 5.31
C LEU A 90 10.98 -13.15 5.84
N ARG A 91 11.25 -11.87 6.14
CA ARG A 91 12.51 -11.40 6.70
C ARG A 91 12.66 -11.91 8.13
N THR A 92 13.62 -12.79 8.35
CA THR A 92 13.94 -13.39 9.66
C THR A 92 15.04 -12.65 10.41
N ASP A 93 15.74 -11.72 9.76
CA ASP A 93 16.90 -10.98 10.25
C ASP A 93 16.54 -9.67 10.98
N LEU A 94 15.38 -9.61 11.63
CA LEU A 94 14.90 -8.41 12.31
C LEU A 94 15.91 -7.92 13.37
N PRO A 95 16.10 -6.59 13.50
CA PRO A 95 17.08 -6.05 14.44
C PRO A 95 16.62 -6.27 15.88
N GLN A 96 17.55 -6.68 16.73
CA GLN A 96 17.26 -6.89 18.15
C GLN A 96 17.27 -5.55 18.91
N LEU A 97 16.09 -4.94 19.04
CA LEU A 97 15.91 -3.67 19.75
C LEU A 97 15.04 -3.84 20.98
N ARG A 98 15.30 -3.04 22.02
CA ARG A 98 14.44 -3.05 23.22
C ARG A 98 13.06 -2.47 22.89
N PRO A 99 11.96 -3.15 23.29
CA PRO A 99 10.60 -2.66 23.03
C PRO A 99 10.31 -1.25 23.56
N VAL A 100 11.00 -0.83 24.63
CA VAL A 100 10.84 0.50 25.26
C VAL A 100 11.15 1.66 24.30
N LEU A 101 11.99 1.45 23.28
CA LEU A 101 12.25 2.48 22.26
C LEU A 101 10.99 2.85 21.47
N PHE A 102 10.05 1.91 21.37
CA PHE A 102 8.79 2.05 20.65
C PHE A 102 7.60 1.99 21.62
N TRP A 103 7.70 2.60 22.80
CA TRP A 103 6.63 2.57 23.80
C TRP A 103 5.26 3.08 23.30
N ASP A 104 5.27 3.96 22.28
CA ASP A 104 4.11 4.53 21.60
C ASP A 104 3.62 3.70 20.40
N THR A 105 4.34 2.63 20.00
CA THR A 105 4.06 1.85 18.79
C THR A 105 4.20 0.34 19.04
N LYS A 106 3.21 -0.46 18.61
CA LYS A 106 3.34 -1.93 18.69
C LYS A 106 4.46 -2.41 17.77
N ILE A 107 5.57 -2.89 18.34
CA ILE A 107 6.76 -3.32 17.60
C ILE A 107 6.45 -4.36 16.50
N ASN A 108 5.48 -5.25 16.74
CA ASN A 108 5.05 -6.27 15.79
C ASN A 108 4.32 -5.73 14.55
N THR A 109 3.94 -4.44 14.57
CA THR A 109 3.23 -3.78 13.46
C THR A 109 4.13 -2.82 12.68
N ILE A 110 5.39 -2.68 13.09
CA ILE A 110 6.37 -1.82 12.45
C ILE A 110 6.71 -2.40 11.07
N ASP A 111 6.60 -1.56 10.05
CA ASP A 111 7.08 -1.89 8.71
C ASP A 111 8.53 -1.39 8.60
N TRP A 112 9.47 -2.29 8.81
CA TRP A 112 10.90 -1.99 8.86
C TRP A 112 11.42 -1.34 7.56
N GLU A 113 10.80 -1.59 6.41
CA GLU A 113 11.20 -0.93 5.16
C GLU A 113 10.55 0.44 5.01
N LYS A 114 9.23 0.52 5.16
CA LYS A 114 8.49 1.79 4.94
C LYS A 114 8.78 2.84 5.99
N GLN A 115 9.02 2.41 7.22
CA GLN A 115 9.24 3.31 8.36
C GLN A 115 10.73 3.48 8.68
N LYS A 116 11.65 3.02 7.81
CA LYS A 116 13.11 3.05 8.03
C LYS A 116 13.62 4.39 8.57
N LYS A 117 13.15 5.51 8.00
CA LYS A 117 13.55 6.86 8.40
C LYS A 117 13.18 7.18 9.86
N ALA A 118 11.97 6.83 10.27
CA ALA A 118 11.50 7.06 11.63
C ALA A 118 12.20 6.12 12.62
N ILE A 119 12.41 4.87 12.24
CA ILE A 119 13.11 3.85 13.04
C ILE A 119 14.55 4.29 13.30
N ILE A 120 15.30 4.62 12.24
CA ILE A 120 16.71 5.05 12.33
C ILE A 120 16.82 6.27 13.25
N LYS A 121 16.06 7.34 12.99
CA LYS A 121 16.11 8.55 13.81
C LYS A 121 15.82 8.25 15.29
N ARG A 122 14.77 7.48 15.56
CA ARG A 122 14.38 7.13 16.93
C ARG A 122 15.45 6.32 17.67
N VAL A 123 16.08 5.34 17.01
CA VAL A 123 17.14 4.54 17.63
C VAL A 123 18.39 5.38 17.86
N PHE A 124 18.74 6.29 16.94
CA PHE A 124 19.90 7.17 17.14
C PHE A 124 19.67 8.24 18.21
N GLU A 125 18.42 8.70 18.38
CA GLU A 125 18.04 9.67 19.43
C GLU A 125 17.95 9.04 20.84
N ARG A 126 17.47 7.80 20.97
CA ARG A 126 17.07 7.22 22.26
C ARG A 126 17.70 5.86 22.59
N GLY A 127 18.33 5.21 21.61
CA GLY A 127 18.96 3.91 21.74
C GLY A 127 20.39 3.97 22.28
N ASN A 128 20.88 2.83 22.74
CA ASN A 128 22.28 2.65 23.14
C ASN A 128 23.17 2.31 21.93
N GLU A 129 24.50 2.26 22.13
CA GLU A 129 25.45 1.97 21.06
C GLU A 129 25.27 0.59 20.42
N ILE A 130 24.81 -0.41 21.18
CA ILE A 130 24.52 -1.75 20.64
C ILE A 130 23.35 -1.67 19.65
N GLU A 131 22.28 -0.97 20.02
CA GLU A 131 21.09 -0.78 19.19
C GLU A 131 21.38 0.06 17.94
N LYS A 132 22.24 1.08 18.05
CA LYS A 132 22.71 1.86 16.90
C LYS A 132 23.50 0.99 15.93
N ASN A 133 24.45 0.21 16.42
CA ASN A 133 25.24 -0.72 15.60
C ASN A 133 24.36 -1.79 14.93
N GLU A 134 23.33 -2.26 15.63
CA GLU A 134 22.36 -3.22 15.08
C GLU A 134 21.54 -2.60 13.94
N ILE A 135 21.12 -1.34 14.07
CA ILE A 135 20.44 -0.60 12.98
C ILE A 135 21.37 -0.37 11.80
N ILE A 136 22.65 -0.07 12.03
CA ILE A 136 23.67 0.06 10.98
C ILE A 136 23.87 -1.27 10.26
N ARG A 137 23.96 -2.40 11.00
CA ARG A 137 24.03 -3.76 10.42
C ARG A 137 22.80 -4.06 9.56
N PHE A 138 21.61 -3.67 10.03
CA PHE A 138 20.34 -4.03 9.39
C PHE A 138 20.02 -3.20 8.13
N TYR A 139 20.25 -1.89 8.14
CA TYR A 139 19.96 -1.00 6.99
C TYR A 139 21.18 -0.64 6.14
N GLY A 140 22.39 -0.91 6.63
CA GLY A 140 23.66 -0.49 6.02
C GLY A 140 24.06 0.93 6.43
N ALA A 141 25.36 1.14 6.60
CA ALA A 141 25.94 2.41 7.04
C ALA A 141 25.60 3.58 6.11
N GLN A 142 25.66 3.37 4.79
CA GLN A 142 25.33 4.39 3.79
C GLN A 142 23.88 4.88 3.94
N THR A 143 22.92 3.95 4.05
CA THR A 143 21.50 4.29 4.21
C THR A 143 21.22 5.08 5.48
N VAL A 144 21.91 4.73 6.57
CA VAL A 144 21.76 5.39 7.86
C VAL A 144 22.31 6.81 7.81
N ASP A 145 23.49 6.99 7.23
CA ASP A 145 24.13 8.31 7.08
C ASP A 145 23.29 9.25 6.20
N GLU A 146 22.76 8.77 5.07
CA GLU A 146 21.86 9.53 4.20
C GLU A 146 20.56 9.99 4.88
N ILE A 147 20.12 9.32 5.95
CA ILE A 147 18.86 9.61 6.65
C ILE A 147 19.07 10.57 7.84
N LEU A 148 20.26 10.55 8.42
CA LEU A 148 20.64 11.36 9.57
C LEU A 148 21.19 12.74 9.17
N ASN A 149 21.81 12.84 7.98
CA ASN A 149 22.17 14.11 7.34
C ASN A 149 20.94 14.81 6.73
#